data_AF-A0A966WXV2-F1
#
_entry.id   AF-A0A966WXV2-F1
#
_cell.length_a   1.000
_cell.length_b   1.000
_cell.length_c   1.000
_cell.angle_alpha   90.00
_cell.angle_beta   90.00
_cell.angle_gamma   90.00
#
_symmetry.space_group_name_H-M   'P 1'
#
loop_
_entity.id
_entity.type
_entity.pdbx_description
1 polymer ?
#
loop_
_entity_poly.entity_id
_entity_poly.type
_entity_poly.pdbx_seq_one_letter_code
_entity_poly.pdbx_strand_id
1 'polypeptide(L)'
;MLSAWGLVKSVEVRLGRKASEVLQGWRLNSMALRWTLVDPDAEPEDRYAQRLAEARQGSGRRGPVNPYFRRLYADLANLIATEGRPFLQTLFAREHTAQVDAAERERREDAFRSAALRLMYCSPTMELGVDISSLNTVYMRNVPPTPANYAQRSGRAGRSGQPALVLSYCGATSPHDQYFFADPVRMVAGAVSAPTLELANEELLKAHFRALWLAATRQRLPGKVKELVDISAPGRPVQPEFMQALGKDEAYRAAQADCQAIVDDLLEKQWLGATQPPWLTGSWLESLTRGAALDFDAALGRWRELLEAVDGQINQSLKDLGNHALSERDRQAADTRLRAARMQQQLLLADKPGSRNNNNDFSTYRYLASQGFMPGYNFPRLPLMAYIPGTREQVGGGTYITRPRFVGISEFGPHSLIYHEGNTYKVKGALLGLQDNAVAAGTATLATQDALVCGACGHAHLGDAAELELCCHCGTPLKL
;
A
#
# COMPACT_ATOMS: atom_id res chain seq x y z
N MET A 1 -28.22 -32.57 -27.23
CA MET A 1 -29.56 -32.03 -26.87
C MET A 1 -29.46 -30.73 -26.07
N LEU A 2 -28.60 -30.62 -25.05
CA LEU A 2 -28.47 -29.41 -24.21
C LEU A 2 -27.85 -28.18 -24.91
N SER A 3 -27.04 -28.37 -25.96
CA SER A 3 -26.47 -27.29 -26.77
C SER A 3 -27.52 -26.46 -27.52
N ALA A 4 -28.66 -27.06 -27.89
CA ALA A 4 -29.78 -26.36 -28.50
C ALA A 4 -30.45 -25.34 -27.55
N TRP A 5 -30.24 -25.50 -26.24
CA TRP A 5 -30.73 -24.62 -25.18
C TRP A 5 -29.65 -23.64 -24.70
N GLY A 6 -28.57 -23.47 -25.47
CA GLY A 6 -27.49 -22.53 -25.16
C GLY A 6 -26.48 -23.02 -24.13
N LEU A 7 -26.47 -24.30 -23.73
CA LEU A 7 -25.44 -24.84 -22.83
C LEU A 7 -24.20 -25.28 -23.62
N VAL A 8 -23.03 -24.69 -23.34
CA VAL A 8 -21.84 -24.77 -24.21
C VAL A 8 -20.75 -25.72 -23.71
N LYS A 9 -20.70 -26.03 -22.42
CA LYS A 9 -19.65 -26.90 -21.86
C LYS A 9 -20.03 -27.43 -20.47
N SER A 10 -19.69 -28.69 -20.16
CA SER A 10 -19.68 -29.15 -18.78
C SER A 10 -18.49 -28.54 -18.03
N VAL A 11 -18.71 -28.07 -16.81
CA VAL A 11 -17.70 -27.44 -15.97
C VAL A 11 -17.86 -27.94 -14.55
N GLU A 12 -16.75 -28.31 -13.93
CA GLU A 12 -16.71 -28.58 -12.51
C GLU A 12 -16.83 -27.26 -11.74
N VAL A 13 -17.86 -27.17 -10.91
CA VAL A 13 -18.11 -26.03 -10.02
C VAL A 13 -17.88 -26.51 -8.60
N ARG A 14 -16.91 -25.87 -7.93
CA ARG A 14 -16.63 -26.12 -6.51
C ARG A 14 -17.44 -25.15 -5.66
N LEU A 15 -18.32 -25.67 -4.80
CA LEU A 15 -19.15 -24.85 -3.91
C LEU A 15 -18.58 -24.85 -2.48
N GLY A 16 -18.72 -23.70 -1.80
CA GLY A 16 -18.34 -23.51 -0.40
C GLY A 16 -16.89 -23.08 -0.16
N ARG A 17 -16.64 -22.40 0.99
CA ARG A 17 -15.32 -21.88 1.40
C ARG A 17 -14.25 -22.97 1.60
N LYS A 18 -14.63 -24.24 1.75
CA LYS A 18 -13.73 -25.40 1.96
C LYS A 18 -13.64 -26.36 0.76
N ALA A 19 -14.31 -26.07 -0.36
CA ALA A 19 -14.19 -26.81 -1.63
C ALA A 19 -14.32 -28.35 -1.53
N SER A 20 -15.12 -28.87 -0.60
CA SER A 20 -15.31 -30.32 -0.41
C SER A 20 -16.31 -30.94 -1.39
N GLU A 21 -17.16 -30.14 -2.03
CA GLU A 21 -18.10 -30.61 -3.05
C GLU A 21 -17.70 -30.09 -4.44
N VAL A 22 -17.45 -31.04 -5.35
CA VAL A 22 -17.26 -30.80 -6.79
C VAL A 22 -18.55 -31.20 -7.49
N LEU A 23 -19.30 -30.23 -8.00
CA LEU A 23 -20.49 -30.49 -8.81
C LEU A 23 -20.12 -30.42 -10.30
N GLN A 24 -20.57 -31.39 -11.09
CA GLN A 24 -20.57 -31.24 -12.54
C GLN A 24 -21.79 -30.42 -12.96
N GLY A 25 -21.54 -29.21 -13.45
CA GLY A 25 -22.56 -28.31 -13.98
C GLY A 25 -22.38 -28.05 -15.47
N TRP A 26 -23.32 -27.32 -16.07
CA TRP A 26 -23.25 -26.87 -17.45
C TRP A 26 -23.12 -25.35 -17.48
N ARG A 27 -22.22 -24.83 -18.33
CA ARG A 27 -22.07 -23.39 -18.54
C ARG A 27 -23.04 -22.92 -19.61
N LEU A 28 -23.83 -21.91 -19.28
CA LEU A 28 -24.72 -21.25 -20.23
C LEU A 28 -23.94 -20.30 -21.14
N ASN A 29 -24.29 -20.29 -22.41
CA ASN A 29 -23.76 -19.36 -23.40
C ASN A 29 -24.40 -18.00 -23.13
N SER A 30 -23.61 -17.03 -22.68
CA SER A 30 -24.11 -15.69 -22.38
C SER A 30 -24.73 -15.00 -23.61
N MET A 31 -24.32 -15.37 -24.83
CA MET A 31 -24.91 -14.84 -26.06
C MET A 31 -26.28 -15.47 -26.39
N ALA A 32 -26.64 -16.59 -25.75
CA ALA A 32 -27.96 -17.22 -25.87
C ALA A 32 -28.94 -16.72 -24.79
N LEU A 33 -28.49 -15.88 -23.84
CA LEU A 33 -29.37 -15.27 -22.85
C LEU A 33 -30.21 -14.17 -23.51
N ARG A 34 -31.53 -14.39 -23.51
CA ARG A 34 -32.50 -13.35 -23.82
C ARG A 34 -32.97 -12.72 -22.51
N TRP A 35 -32.49 -11.52 -22.22
CA TRP A 35 -33.01 -10.71 -21.14
C TRP A 35 -34.36 -10.13 -21.57
N THR A 36 -35.41 -10.42 -20.81
CA THR A 36 -36.75 -9.86 -21.02
C THR A 36 -37.11 -9.02 -19.81
N LEU A 37 -37.69 -7.85 -20.05
CA LEU A 37 -38.19 -7.01 -18.98
C LEU A 37 -39.46 -7.67 -18.44
N VAL A 38 -39.45 -8.14 -17.19
CA VAL A 38 -40.64 -8.68 -16.53
C VAL A 38 -41.48 -7.51 -16.02
N ASP A 39 -42.80 -7.65 -16.03
CA ASP A 39 -43.68 -6.68 -15.38
C ASP A 39 -43.29 -6.60 -13.88
N PRO A 40 -42.96 -5.41 -13.37
CA PRO A 40 -42.55 -5.22 -11.97
C PRO A 40 -43.63 -5.54 -10.94
N ASP A 41 -44.89 -5.61 -11.35
CA ASP A 41 -46.01 -6.07 -10.53
C ASP A 41 -46.40 -7.53 -10.83
N ALA A 42 -45.67 -8.23 -11.72
CA ALA A 42 -45.87 -9.65 -11.92
C ALA A 42 -45.51 -10.44 -10.66
N GLU A 43 -46.34 -11.44 -10.37
CA GLU A 43 -46.05 -12.46 -9.37
C GLU A 43 -44.73 -13.17 -9.74
N PRO A 44 -43.85 -13.46 -8.76
CA PRO A 44 -42.58 -14.11 -9.00
C PRO A 44 -42.78 -15.53 -9.61
N GLU A 45 -42.52 -15.66 -10.91
CA GLU A 45 -42.75 -16.91 -11.66
C GLU A 45 -41.68 -17.99 -11.42
N ASP A 46 -40.51 -17.63 -10.87
CA ASP A 46 -39.40 -18.56 -10.65
C ASP A 46 -39.06 -18.80 -9.16
N ARG A 47 -38.39 -19.93 -8.92
CA ARG A 47 -38.00 -20.42 -7.58
C ARG A 47 -37.03 -19.48 -6.85
N TYR A 48 -36.29 -18.63 -7.59
CA TYR A 48 -35.38 -17.64 -7.00
C TYR A 48 -36.17 -16.43 -6.49
N ALA A 49 -37.13 -15.96 -7.29
CA ALA A 49 -38.00 -14.85 -6.96
C ALA A 49 -38.94 -15.19 -5.78
N GLN A 50 -39.41 -16.44 -5.67
CA GLN A 50 -40.11 -16.95 -4.48
C GLN A 50 -39.24 -16.93 -3.22
N ARG A 51 -38.01 -17.47 -3.26
CA ARG A 51 -37.07 -17.43 -2.11
C ARG A 51 -36.70 -16.00 -1.71
N LEU A 52 -36.57 -15.11 -2.69
CA LEU A 52 -36.30 -13.70 -2.45
C LEU A 52 -37.48 -13.03 -1.75
N ALA A 53 -38.72 -13.40 -2.10
CA ALA A 53 -39.93 -12.95 -1.41
C ALA A 53 -40.01 -13.47 0.03
N GLU A 54 -39.73 -14.76 0.27
CA GLU A 54 -39.66 -15.36 1.60
C GLU A 54 -38.61 -14.69 2.50
N ALA A 55 -37.39 -14.49 1.98
CA ALA A 55 -36.32 -13.80 2.72
C ALA A 55 -36.66 -12.33 3.05
N ARG A 56 -37.51 -11.69 2.23
CA ARG A 56 -37.94 -10.30 2.43
C ARG A 56 -39.07 -10.17 3.45
N GLN A 57 -39.94 -11.17 3.59
CA GLN A 57 -41.01 -11.18 4.59
C GLN A 57 -40.49 -11.05 6.04
N GLY A 58 -39.30 -11.59 6.34
CA GLY A 58 -38.66 -11.44 7.66
C GLY A 58 -37.96 -10.09 7.91
N SER A 59 -37.84 -9.23 6.88
CA SER A 59 -37.00 -8.01 6.92
C SER A 59 -37.77 -6.69 7.07
N GLY A 60 -39.10 -6.73 7.15
CA GLY A 60 -39.95 -5.55 7.26
C GLY A 60 -40.04 -4.66 6.00
N ARG A 61 -39.37 -5.04 4.90
CA ARG A 61 -39.45 -4.33 3.60
C ARG A 61 -40.56 -4.90 2.73
N ARG A 62 -41.62 -4.13 2.46
CA ARG A 62 -42.69 -4.48 1.51
C ARG A 62 -42.31 -4.10 0.06
N GLY A 63 -42.52 -5.01 -0.90
CA GLY A 63 -42.58 -4.72 -2.34
C GLY A 63 -41.61 -5.52 -3.25
N PRO A 64 -42.02 -5.96 -4.46
CA PRO A 64 -41.23 -6.83 -5.36
C PRO A 64 -40.03 -6.14 -6.03
N VAL A 65 -40.11 -4.82 -6.28
CA VAL A 65 -39.04 -4.01 -6.90
C VAL A 65 -38.95 -2.67 -6.16
N ASN A 66 -37.74 -2.21 -5.84
CA ASN A 66 -37.55 -0.91 -5.21
C ASN A 66 -37.90 0.22 -6.22
N PRO A 67 -38.96 1.02 -5.98
CA PRO A 67 -39.43 2.02 -6.93
C PRO A 67 -38.37 3.07 -7.29
N TYR A 68 -37.51 3.42 -6.34
CA TYR A 68 -36.41 4.36 -6.55
C TYR A 68 -35.43 3.85 -7.62
N PHE A 69 -34.94 2.62 -7.46
CA PHE A 69 -33.97 2.06 -8.41
C PHE A 69 -34.59 1.83 -9.79
N ARG A 70 -35.87 1.39 -9.85
CA ARG A 70 -36.58 1.25 -11.13
C ARG A 70 -36.66 2.59 -11.85
N ARG A 71 -37.10 3.64 -11.16
CA ARG A 71 -37.18 4.99 -11.72
C ARG A 71 -35.80 5.49 -12.16
N LEU A 72 -34.78 5.34 -11.31
CA LEU A 72 -33.41 5.71 -11.64
C LEU A 72 -32.91 5.05 -12.93
N TYR A 73 -33.10 3.73 -13.08
CA TYR A 73 -32.65 3.02 -14.28
C TYR A 73 -33.48 3.35 -15.51
N ALA A 74 -34.79 3.55 -15.38
CA ALA A 74 -35.66 3.95 -16.49
C ALA A 74 -35.32 5.36 -16.97
N ASP A 75 -35.15 6.31 -16.04
CA ASP A 75 -34.76 7.69 -16.33
C ASP A 75 -33.37 7.71 -16.99
N LEU A 76 -32.43 6.91 -16.48
CA LEU A 76 -31.10 6.76 -17.07
C LEU A 76 -31.14 6.18 -18.49
N ALA A 77 -31.93 5.13 -18.71
CA ALA A 77 -32.08 4.50 -20.02
C ALA A 77 -32.70 5.47 -21.03
N ASN A 78 -33.72 6.23 -20.62
CA ASN A 78 -34.34 7.26 -21.45
C ASN A 78 -33.34 8.36 -21.81
N LEU A 79 -32.55 8.83 -20.83
CA LEU A 79 -31.52 9.86 -21.03
C LEU A 79 -30.45 9.35 -22.01
N ILE A 80 -30.01 8.09 -21.89
CA ILE A 80 -29.08 7.47 -22.83
C ILE A 80 -29.67 7.32 -24.25
N ALA A 81 -30.95 6.99 -24.36
CA ALA A 81 -31.60 6.77 -25.64
C ALA A 81 -31.90 8.08 -26.40
N THR A 82 -32.12 9.18 -25.67
CA THR A 82 -32.50 10.49 -26.24
C THR A 82 -31.32 11.43 -26.44
N GLU A 83 -30.31 11.39 -25.58
CA GLU A 83 -29.09 12.17 -25.74
C GLU A 83 -28.01 11.34 -26.43
N GLY A 84 -27.51 11.78 -27.60
CA GLY A 84 -26.47 11.04 -28.33
C GLY A 84 -25.16 10.84 -27.54
N ARG A 85 -24.93 11.64 -26.49
CA ARG A 85 -23.88 11.46 -25.47
C ARG A 85 -24.43 11.90 -24.10
N PRO A 86 -25.13 11.02 -23.38
CA PRO A 86 -25.70 11.36 -22.08
C PRO A 86 -24.59 11.78 -21.11
N PHE A 87 -24.83 12.81 -20.28
CA PHE A 87 -23.85 13.36 -19.33
C PHE A 87 -23.07 12.27 -18.57
N LEU A 88 -23.77 11.23 -18.11
CA LEU A 88 -23.20 10.12 -17.36
C LEU A 88 -22.22 9.23 -18.14
N GLN A 89 -22.33 9.15 -19.47
CA GLN A 89 -21.33 8.47 -20.31
C GLN A 89 -20.08 9.32 -20.57
N THR A 90 -20.16 10.64 -20.33
CA THR A 90 -19.01 11.56 -20.45
C THR A 90 -18.25 11.75 -19.14
N LEU A 91 -18.81 11.28 -18.02
CA LEU A 91 -18.14 11.30 -16.73
C LEU A 91 -17.06 10.22 -16.67
N PHE A 92 -15.84 10.63 -16.96
CA PHE A 92 -14.66 9.83 -16.66
C PHE A 92 -14.05 10.29 -15.33
N ALA A 93 -13.58 9.34 -14.52
CA ALA A 93 -12.94 9.62 -13.25
C ALA A 93 -11.53 9.03 -13.18
N ARG A 94 -10.61 9.75 -12.55
CA ARG A 94 -9.24 9.27 -12.28
C ARG A 94 -8.88 9.48 -10.82
N GLU A 95 -7.96 8.66 -10.33
CA GLU A 95 -7.43 8.82 -8.99
C GLU A 95 -6.32 9.89 -8.96
N HIS A 96 -6.17 10.53 -7.81
CA HIS A 96 -5.07 11.41 -7.49
C HIS A 96 -4.54 11.02 -6.12
N THR A 97 -3.52 10.17 -6.12
CA THR A 97 -2.89 9.63 -4.91
C THR A 97 -1.38 9.69 -5.05
N ALA A 98 -0.64 9.62 -3.95
CA ALA A 98 0.82 9.64 -3.98
C ALA A 98 1.43 8.43 -4.72
N GLN A 99 0.61 7.42 -5.05
CA GLN A 99 1.01 6.24 -5.80
C GLN A 99 0.98 6.45 -7.32
N VAL A 100 0.30 7.51 -7.79
CA VAL A 100 0.26 7.87 -9.20
C VAL A 100 1.54 8.62 -9.55
N ASP A 101 2.12 8.29 -10.70
CA ASP A 101 3.31 8.95 -11.22
C ASP A 101 3.13 10.47 -11.33
N ALA A 102 4.17 11.23 -10.99
CA ALA A 102 4.10 12.69 -10.92
C ALA A 102 3.63 13.35 -12.24
N ALA A 103 4.18 12.91 -13.38
CA ALA A 103 3.78 13.41 -14.69
C ALA A 103 2.32 13.08 -15.03
N GLU A 104 1.82 11.95 -14.56
CA GLU A 104 0.42 11.57 -14.75
C GLU A 104 -0.51 12.35 -13.80
N ARG A 105 -0.07 12.64 -12.57
CA ARG A 105 -0.78 13.57 -11.68
C ARG A 105 -0.89 14.96 -12.27
N GLU A 106 0.21 15.51 -12.78
CA GLU A 106 0.22 16.83 -13.44
C GLU A 106 -0.75 16.88 -14.63
N ARG A 107 -0.72 15.86 -15.51
CA ARG A 107 -1.71 15.74 -16.60
C ARG A 107 -3.15 15.67 -16.10
N ARG A 108 -3.40 14.95 -15.00
CA ARG A 108 -4.75 14.84 -14.41
C ARG A 108 -5.18 16.16 -13.77
N GLU A 109 -4.28 16.88 -13.12
CA GLU A 109 -4.51 18.21 -12.58
C GLU A 109 -4.88 19.19 -13.70
N ASP A 110 -4.16 19.19 -14.82
CA ASP A 110 -4.46 20.02 -15.99
C ASP A 110 -5.77 19.63 -16.68
N ALA A 111 -6.02 18.32 -16.84
CA ALA A 111 -7.28 17.81 -17.38
C ALA A 111 -8.47 18.20 -16.48
N PHE A 112 -8.26 18.24 -15.17
CA PHE A 112 -9.29 18.64 -14.20
C PHE A 112 -9.52 20.16 -14.22
N ARG A 113 -8.44 20.95 -14.29
CA ARG A 113 -8.51 22.41 -14.43
C ARG A 113 -9.23 22.84 -15.71
N SER A 114 -9.04 22.10 -16.81
CA SER A 114 -9.72 22.34 -18.09
C SER A 114 -11.11 21.70 -18.19
N ALA A 115 -11.60 21.06 -17.13
CA ALA A 115 -12.86 20.31 -17.10
C ALA A 115 -12.97 19.15 -18.12
N ALA A 116 -11.85 18.73 -18.73
CA ALA A 116 -11.78 17.50 -19.53
C ALA A 116 -11.94 16.26 -18.64
N LEU A 117 -11.35 16.28 -17.45
CA LEU A 117 -11.63 15.36 -16.35
C LEU A 117 -12.63 16.05 -15.41
N ARG A 118 -13.82 15.46 -15.24
CA ARG A 118 -14.91 16.08 -14.44
C ARG A 118 -15.00 15.54 -13.02
N LEU A 119 -14.38 14.39 -12.75
CA LEU A 119 -14.39 13.74 -11.45
C LEU A 119 -12.99 13.23 -11.09
N MET A 120 -12.54 13.51 -9.88
CA MET A 120 -11.25 13.05 -9.38
C MET A 120 -11.42 12.45 -7.98
N TYR A 121 -10.80 11.28 -7.77
CA TYR A 121 -10.79 10.60 -6.47
C TYR A 121 -9.44 10.85 -5.80
N CYS A 122 -9.45 11.65 -4.75
CA CYS A 122 -8.22 12.17 -4.17
C CYS A 122 -7.96 11.58 -2.78
N SER A 123 -6.70 11.25 -2.51
CA SER A 123 -6.22 11.09 -1.14
C SER A 123 -5.89 12.48 -0.54
N PRO A 124 -5.21 12.58 0.63
CA PRO A 124 -4.75 13.87 1.15
C PRO A 124 -3.82 14.67 0.23
N THR A 125 -3.43 14.11 -0.92
CA THR A 125 -2.61 14.79 -1.93
C THR A 125 -3.22 16.08 -2.48
N MET A 126 -4.54 16.27 -2.36
CA MET A 126 -5.22 17.52 -2.72
C MET A 126 -5.62 18.38 -1.50
N GLU A 127 -5.27 17.96 -0.29
CA GLU A 127 -5.44 18.79 0.91
C GLU A 127 -4.42 19.93 0.95
N LEU A 128 -3.19 19.69 0.49
CA LEU A 128 -2.08 20.64 0.52
C LEU A 128 -1.58 21.01 -0.89
N GLY A 129 -1.28 22.30 -1.10
CA GLY A 129 -0.31 22.74 -2.11
C GLY A 129 -0.71 22.73 -3.60
N VAL A 130 -1.75 22.02 -4.04
CA VAL A 130 -2.16 22.06 -5.45
C VAL A 130 -3.10 23.24 -5.70
N ASP A 131 -2.75 24.12 -6.65
CA ASP A 131 -3.62 25.20 -7.11
C ASP A 131 -4.59 24.67 -8.18
N ILE A 132 -5.78 24.34 -7.72
CA ILE A 132 -6.88 23.87 -8.55
C ILE A 132 -7.93 24.97 -8.51
N SER A 133 -8.42 25.34 -9.69
CA SER A 133 -9.54 26.26 -9.87
C SER A 133 -10.68 25.94 -8.91
N SER A 134 -11.43 26.95 -8.48
CA SER A 134 -12.51 26.81 -7.49
C SER A 134 -13.42 25.61 -7.80
N LEU A 135 -13.49 24.64 -6.89
CA LEU A 135 -14.36 23.49 -7.08
C LEU A 135 -15.81 23.88 -6.80
N ASN A 136 -16.75 23.34 -7.60
CA ASN A 136 -18.18 23.47 -7.33
C ASN A 136 -18.63 22.52 -6.23
N THR A 137 -18.06 21.31 -6.20
CA THR A 137 -18.49 20.25 -5.27
C THR A 137 -17.30 19.51 -4.70
N VAL A 138 -17.28 19.30 -3.39
CA VAL A 138 -16.35 18.42 -2.69
C VAL A 138 -17.16 17.31 -2.01
N TYR A 139 -16.88 16.07 -2.40
CA TYR A 139 -17.47 14.88 -1.79
C TYR A 139 -16.44 14.16 -0.93
N MET A 140 -16.72 14.09 0.37
CA MET A 140 -15.93 13.35 1.35
C MET A 140 -16.63 12.03 1.66
N ARG A 141 -16.02 10.92 1.24
CA ARG A 141 -16.57 9.57 1.44
C ARG A 141 -16.75 9.21 2.93
N ASN A 142 -15.86 9.70 3.78
CA ASN A 142 -15.94 9.54 5.24
C ASN A 142 -15.75 10.92 5.87
N VAL A 143 -16.17 11.09 7.11
CA VAL A 143 -15.86 12.30 7.88
C VAL A 143 -14.33 12.45 8.02
N PRO A 144 -13.74 13.63 7.72
CA PRO A 144 -12.30 13.84 7.89
C PRO A 144 -11.83 13.59 9.33
N PRO A 145 -10.58 13.13 9.56
CA PRO A 145 -10.12 12.75 10.89
C PRO A 145 -10.15 13.89 11.92
N THR A 146 -9.95 15.13 11.46
CA THR A 146 -9.95 16.32 12.32
C THR A 146 -10.65 17.50 11.64
N PRO A 147 -11.14 18.50 12.42
CA PRO A 147 -11.66 19.75 11.89
C PRO A 147 -10.69 20.47 10.94
N ALA A 148 -9.38 20.36 11.20
CA ALA A 148 -8.35 20.93 10.32
C ALA A 148 -8.37 20.29 8.92
N ASN A 149 -8.47 18.97 8.84
CA ASN A 149 -8.61 18.26 7.56
C ASN A 149 -9.91 18.64 6.86
N TYR A 150 -11.02 18.79 7.61
CA TYR A 150 -12.29 19.22 7.05
C TYR A 150 -12.18 20.62 6.43
N ALA A 151 -11.65 21.60 7.16
CA ALA A 151 -11.48 22.97 6.67
C ALA A 151 -10.57 23.04 5.43
N GLN A 152 -9.48 22.26 5.40
CA GLN A 152 -8.58 22.21 4.24
C GLN A 152 -9.25 21.59 3.00
N ARG A 153 -10.03 20.51 3.17
CA ARG A 153 -10.74 19.84 2.07
C ARG A 153 -11.92 20.67 1.57
N SER A 154 -12.75 21.18 2.47
CA SER A 154 -13.95 21.97 2.14
C SER A 154 -13.58 23.33 1.55
N GLY A 155 -12.49 23.96 2.02
CA GLY A 155 -11.97 25.23 1.49
C GLY A 155 -11.39 25.16 0.07
N ARG A 156 -11.38 23.97 -0.56
CA ARG A 156 -11.12 23.82 -2.01
C ARG A 156 -12.34 24.17 -2.86
N ALA A 157 -13.53 24.09 -2.28
CA ALA A 157 -14.77 24.47 -2.94
C ALA A 157 -15.10 25.94 -2.66
N GLY A 158 -15.77 26.61 -3.60
CA GLY A 158 -16.42 27.91 -3.32
C GLY A 158 -15.49 29.11 -3.20
N ARG A 159 -14.32 29.08 -3.86
CA ARG A 159 -13.47 30.28 -3.98
C ARG A 159 -14.11 31.32 -4.91
N SER A 160 -13.81 32.60 -4.70
CA SER A 160 -14.29 33.73 -5.51
C SER A 160 -15.81 34.00 -5.45
N GLY A 161 -16.46 33.62 -4.34
CA GLY A 161 -17.87 33.94 -4.08
C GLY A 161 -18.88 33.05 -4.82
N GLN A 162 -18.41 32.01 -5.51
CA GLN A 162 -19.29 31.02 -6.14
C GLN A 162 -19.89 30.07 -5.09
N PRO A 163 -21.18 29.70 -5.20
CA PRO A 163 -21.76 28.71 -4.31
C PRO A 163 -21.07 27.35 -4.51
N ALA A 164 -20.84 26.65 -3.40
CA ALA A 164 -20.23 25.34 -3.41
C ALA A 164 -20.98 24.36 -2.52
N LEU A 165 -21.00 23.09 -2.95
CA LEU A 165 -21.59 21.99 -2.20
C LEU A 165 -20.48 21.14 -1.57
N VAL A 166 -20.51 21.04 -0.25
CA VAL A 166 -19.60 20.17 0.50
C VAL A 166 -20.44 19.06 1.14
N LEU A 167 -20.23 17.81 0.70
CA LEU A 167 -20.97 16.65 1.18
C LEU A 167 -20.02 15.69 1.90
N SER A 168 -20.28 15.43 3.19
CA SER A 168 -19.60 14.37 3.96
C SER A 168 -20.55 13.19 4.16
N TYR A 169 -20.18 12.03 3.64
CA TYR A 169 -20.87 10.78 3.93
C TYR A 169 -20.37 10.19 5.25
N CYS A 170 -21.31 9.78 6.12
CA CYS A 170 -21.02 9.19 7.42
C CYS A 170 -21.35 7.70 7.39
N GLY A 171 -20.35 6.85 7.55
CA GLY A 171 -20.56 5.40 7.59
C GLY A 171 -21.32 4.96 8.84
N ALA A 172 -22.36 4.13 8.66
CA ALA A 172 -23.16 3.60 9.78
C ALA A 172 -22.33 2.78 10.79
N THR A 173 -21.23 2.17 10.35
CA THR A 173 -20.36 1.32 11.16
C THR A 173 -19.11 2.02 11.68
N SER A 174 -18.88 3.30 11.36
CA SER A 174 -17.71 4.06 11.81
C SER A 174 -18.09 4.85 13.07
N PRO A 175 -17.53 4.52 14.26
CA PRO A 175 -17.84 5.26 15.48
C PRO A 175 -17.46 6.75 15.37
N HIS A 176 -16.35 7.04 14.70
CA HIS A 176 -15.91 8.41 14.41
C HIS A 176 -16.94 9.17 13.56
N ASP A 177 -17.47 8.53 12.51
CA ASP A 177 -18.43 9.20 11.63
C ASP A 177 -19.77 9.39 12.35
N GLN A 178 -20.23 8.41 13.12
CA GLN A 178 -21.47 8.52 13.90
C GLN A 178 -21.38 9.63 14.95
N TYR A 179 -20.22 9.80 15.58
CA TYR A 179 -19.97 10.87 16.52
C TYR A 179 -20.17 12.26 15.90
N PHE A 180 -19.56 12.50 14.74
CA PHE A 180 -19.70 13.78 14.03
C PHE A 180 -21.02 13.91 13.25
N PHE A 181 -21.70 12.80 12.96
CA PHE A 181 -23.06 12.84 12.43
C PHE A 181 -24.07 13.32 13.48
N ALA A 182 -23.89 12.91 14.75
CA ALA A 182 -24.72 13.35 15.85
C ALA A 182 -24.51 14.85 16.20
N ASP A 183 -23.28 15.34 16.07
CA ASP A 183 -22.93 16.76 16.27
C ASP A 183 -22.01 17.29 15.15
N PRO A 184 -22.58 17.70 14.00
CA PRO A 184 -21.81 18.18 12.86
C PRO A 184 -21.05 19.49 13.12
N VAL A 185 -21.54 20.32 14.06
CA VAL A 185 -20.94 21.63 14.37
C VAL A 185 -19.50 21.46 14.86
N ARG A 186 -19.21 20.38 15.59
CA ARG A 186 -17.86 20.08 16.07
C ARG A 186 -16.85 19.76 14.97
N MET A 187 -17.29 19.30 13.81
CA MET A 187 -16.42 19.09 12.65
C MET A 187 -16.25 20.38 11.85
N VAL A 188 -17.36 21.09 11.60
CA VAL A 188 -17.37 22.28 10.73
C VAL A 188 -16.75 23.50 11.43
N ALA A 189 -17.07 23.71 12.70
CA ALA A 189 -16.59 24.82 13.53
C ALA A 189 -15.63 24.35 14.64
N GLY A 190 -15.08 23.14 14.51
CA GLY A 190 -14.13 22.59 15.48
C GLY A 190 -12.82 23.37 15.52
N ALA A 191 -12.20 23.42 16.70
CA ALA A 191 -10.91 24.07 16.88
C ALA A 191 -9.81 23.34 16.11
N VAL A 192 -8.98 24.10 15.40
CA VAL A 192 -7.77 23.60 14.74
C VAL A 192 -6.62 23.69 15.75
N SER A 193 -6.21 22.55 16.27
CA SER A 193 -5.03 22.47 17.14
C SER A 193 -3.75 22.70 16.33
N ALA A 194 -2.79 23.42 16.92
CA ALA A 194 -1.47 23.52 16.35
C ALA A 194 -0.79 22.14 16.31
N PRO A 195 -0.03 21.81 15.24
CA PRO A 195 0.70 20.56 15.18
C PRO A 195 1.80 20.54 16.25
N THR A 196 1.90 19.43 16.98
CA THR A 196 2.97 19.20 17.96
C THR A 196 4.16 18.54 17.26
N LEU A 197 5.38 19.04 17.54
CA LEU A 197 6.62 18.41 17.09
C LEU A 197 7.27 17.67 18.26
N GLU A 198 7.58 16.39 18.06
CA GLU A 198 8.28 15.56 19.04
C GLU A 198 9.75 15.46 18.66
N LEU A 199 10.56 16.37 19.17
CA LEU A 199 12.00 16.44 18.88
C LEU A 199 12.82 15.42 19.70
N ALA A 200 12.26 14.87 20.79
CA ALA A 200 12.91 13.82 21.58
C ALA A 200 12.76 12.42 20.97
N ASN A 201 12.19 12.32 19.76
CA ASN A 201 12.14 11.09 18.99
C ASN A 201 13.53 10.70 18.49
N GLU A 202 14.12 9.67 19.09
CA GLU A 202 15.47 9.17 18.75
C GLU A 202 15.64 8.90 17.25
N GLU A 203 14.66 8.27 16.61
CA GLU A 203 14.75 7.88 15.19
C GLU A 203 14.75 9.11 14.27
N LEU A 204 14.07 10.19 14.66
CA LEU A 204 14.12 11.47 13.95
C LEU A 204 15.55 11.99 13.90
N LEU A 205 16.21 12.04 15.06
CA LEU A 205 17.56 12.55 15.18
C LEU A 205 18.57 11.62 14.50
N LYS A 206 18.45 10.30 14.66
CA LYS A 206 19.31 9.32 13.95
C LYS A 206 19.31 9.54 12.44
N ALA A 207 18.13 9.69 11.83
CA ALA A 207 18.01 9.90 10.40
C ALA A 207 18.70 11.20 9.96
N HIS A 208 18.49 12.30 10.68
CA HIS A 208 19.11 13.59 10.36
C HIS A 208 20.64 13.58 10.57
N PHE A 209 21.12 12.96 11.64
CA PHE A 209 22.55 12.85 11.92
C PHE A 209 23.27 11.93 10.93
N ARG A 210 22.65 10.84 10.49
CA ARG A 210 23.15 10.02 9.37
C ARG A 210 23.19 10.79 8.05
N ALA A 211 22.23 11.68 7.80
CA ALA A 211 22.26 12.55 6.63
C ALA A 211 23.37 13.62 6.72
N LEU A 212 23.64 14.17 7.90
CA LEU A 212 24.78 15.06 8.13
C LEU A 212 26.11 14.33 7.94
N TRP A 213 26.22 13.10 8.46
CA TRP A 213 27.38 12.24 8.17
C TRP A 213 27.55 12.01 6.68
N LEU A 214 26.49 11.65 5.96
CA LEU A 214 26.57 11.45 4.51
C LEU A 214 27.02 12.72 3.79
N ALA A 215 26.54 13.90 4.20
CA ALA A 215 27.01 15.18 3.67
C ALA A 215 28.50 15.43 3.97
N ALA A 216 28.97 15.10 5.18
CA ALA A 216 30.36 15.23 5.59
C ALA A 216 31.32 14.35 4.77
N THR A 217 30.86 13.19 4.27
CA THR A 217 31.66 12.34 3.37
C THR A 217 31.96 13.01 2.02
N ARG A 218 31.16 14.01 1.62
CA ARG A 218 31.17 14.65 0.28
C ARG A 218 31.06 13.66 -0.88
N GLN A 219 30.61 12.43 -0.61
CA GLN A 219 30.49 11.40 -1.62
C GLN A 219 29.15 11.55 -2.34
N ARG A 220 29.21 11.76 -3.65
CA ARG A 220 28.01 11.73 -4.49
C ARG A 220 27.58 10.28 -4.67
N LEU A 221 26.41 9.93 -4.13
CA LEU A 221 25.83 8.62 -4.39
C LEU A 221 25.25 8.54 -5.81
N PRO A 222 25.36 7.38 -6.48
CA PRO A 222 24.75 7.13 -7.78
C PRO A 222 23.23 7.11 -7.69
N GLY A 223 22.54 7.18 -8.84
CA GLY A 223 21.08 7.31 -8.88
C GLY A 223 20.33 6.03 -8.53
N LYS A 224 20.96 4.87 -8.72
CA LYS A 224 20.34 3.55 -8.52
C LYS A 224 21.10 2.75 -7.46
N VAL A 225 20.37 2.01 -6.63
CA VAL A 225 20.98 1.15 -5.58
C VAL A 225 21.93 0.11 -6.19
N LYS A 226 21.60 -0.43 -7.36
CA LYS A 226 22.45 -1.41 -8.05
C LYS A 226 23.86 -0.88 -8.40
N GLU A 227 24.01 0.44 -8.52
CA GLU A 227 25.28 1.10 -8.84
C GLU A 227 26.14 1.33 -7.58
N LEU A 228 25.58 1.15 -6.38
CA LEU A 228 26.31 1.22 -5.11
C LEU A 228 26.97 -0.11 -4.71
N VAL A 229 26.45 -1.22 -5.22
CA VAL A 229 26.83 -2.58 -4.78
C VAL A 229 27.56 -3.32 -5.88
N ASP A 230 28.37 -4.31 -5.49
CA ASP A 230 28.90 -5.30 -6.41
C ASP A 230 27.83 -6.36 -6.67
N ILE A 231 27.12 -6.26 -7.80
CA ILE A 231 26.04 -7.20 -8.17
C ILE A 231 26.56 -8.62 -8.41
N SER A 232 27.83 -8.76 -8.83
CA SER A 232 28.45 -10.05 -9.14
C SER A 232 28.93 -10.80 -7.89
N ALA A 233 29.24 -10.09 -6.81
CA ALA A 233 29.72 -10.70 -5.58
C ALA A 233 28.58 -11.31 -4.73
N PRO A 234 28.83 -12.44 -4.05
CA PRO A 234 27.91 -12.97 -3.04
C PRO A 234 27.57 -11.93 -1.97
N GLY A 235 26.31 -11.87 -1.56
CA GLY A 235 25.82 -10.87 -0.59
C GLY A 235 25.70 -9.45 -1.13
N ARG A 236 26.19 -9.17 -2.34
CA ARG A 236 26.11 -7.86 -3.02
C ARG A 236 26.54 -6.70 -2.10
N PRO A 237 27.77 -6.74 -1.55
CA PRO A 237 28.27 -5.71 -0.64
C PRO A 237 28.37 -4.36 -1.36
N VAL A 238 28.36 -3.26 -0.62
CA VAL A 238 28.69 -1.94 -1.18
C VAL A 238 30.08 -1.99 -1.81
N GLN A 239 30.25 -1.38 -2.98
CA GLN A 239 31.52 -1.41 -3.70
C GLN A 239 32.64 -0.80 -2.84
N PRO A 240 33.87 -1.35 -2.90
CA PRO A 240 34.98 -0.90 -2.04
C PRO A 240 35.27 0.61 -2.15
N GLU A 241 35.11 1.19 -3.34
CA GLU A 241 35.29 2.63 -3.58
C GLU A 241 34.35 3.51 -2.75
N PHE A 242 33.08 3.12 -2.63
CA PHE A 242 32.12 3.83 -1.78
C PHE A 242 32.41 3.56 -0.31
N MET A 243 32.66 2.31 0.09
CA MET A 243 32.94 2.00 1.49
C MET A 243 34.18 2.72 2.02
N GLN A 244 35.24 2.81 1.21
CA GLN A 244 36.45 3.54 1.58
C GLN A 244 36.19 5.04 1.72
N ALA A 245 35.40 5.63 0.81
CA ALA A 245 35.05 7.05 0.87
C ALA A 245 34.15 7.38 2.07
N LEU A 246 33.18 6.52 2.36
CA LEU A 246 32.22 6.67 3.45
C LEU A 246 32.86 6.42 4.82
N GLY A 247 33.83 5.50 4.89
CA GLY A 247 34.53 5.13 6.13
C GLY A 247 35.68 6.06 6.55
N LYS A 248 35.82 7.25 5.94
CA LYS A 248 36.91 8.19 6.27
C LYS A 248 36.74 8.80 7.66
N ASP A 249 37.83 8.80 8.42
CA ASP A 249 37.88 9.34 9.78
C ASP A 249 37.54 10.85 9.82
N GLU A 250 37.91 11.60 8.77
CA GLU A 250 37.57 13.02 8.61
C GLU A 250 36.04 13.25 8.54
N ALA A 251 35.32 12.39 7.84
CA ALA A 251 33.86 12.50 7.71
C ALA A 251 33.18 12.22 9.06
N TYR A 252 33.65 11.22 9.79
CA TYR A 252 33.21 10.94 11.16
C TYR A 252 33.44 12.15 12.08
N ARG A 253 34.66 12.72 12.12
CA ARG A 253 34.99 13.85 13.00
C ARG A 253 34.16 15.09 12.68
N ALA A 254 34.00 15.41 11.40
CA ALA A 254 33.18 16.53 10.96
C ALA A 254 31.71 16.35 11.35
N ALA A 255 31.14 15.17 11.07
CA ALA A 255 29.76 14.84 11.43
C ALA A 255 29.54 14.85 12.95
N GLN A 256 30.50 14.32 13.71
CA GLN A 256 30.46 14.33 15.18
C GLN A 256 30.40 15.76 15.73
N ALA A 257 31.24 16.67 15.21
CA ALA A 257 31.24 18.06 15.64
C ALA A 257 29.90 18.76 15.33
N ASP A 258 29.40 18.61 14.10
CA ASP A 258 28.13 19.23 13.68
C ASP A 258 26.94 18.68 14.47
N CYS A 259 26.87 17.36 14.66
CA CYS A 259 25.78 16.74 15.41
C CYS A 259 25.86 17.08 16.90
N GLN A 260 27.06 17.18 17.48
CA GLN A 260 27.24 17.57 18.88
C GLN A 260 26.71 18.99 19.11
N ALA A 261 27.04 19.93 18.23
CA ALA A 261 26.51 21.30 18.32
C ALA A 261 24.98 21.35 18.28
N ILE A 262 24.35 20.48 17.49
CA ILE A 262 22.88 20.37 17.45
C ILE A 262 22.33 19.78 18.76
N VAL A 263 22.95 18.71 19.28
CA VAL A 263 22.53 18.10 20.56
C VAL A 263 22.66 19.11 21.70
N ASP A 264 23.74 19.87 21.74
CA ASP A 264 23.97 20.91 22.75
C ASP A 264 22.90 22.00 22.69
N ASP A 265 22.56 22.50 21.49
CA ASP A 265 21.48 23.48 21.30
C ASP A 265 20.10 22.95 21.71
N LEU A 266 19.81 21.68 21.38
CA LEU A 266 18.56 21.02 21.75
C LEU A 266 18.42 20.84 23.27
N LEU A 267 19.52 20.55 23.97
CA LEU A 267 19.56 20.45 25.43
C LEU A 267 19.47 21.82 26.09
N GLU A 268 20.24 22.81 25.63
CA GLU A 268 20.27 24.17 26.17
C GLU A 268 18.88 24.82 26.12
N LYS A 269 18.20 24.68 24.98
CA LYS A 269 16.85 25.23 24.78
C LYS A 269 15.73 24.31 25.26
N GLN A 270 16.05 23.17 25.88
CA GLN A 270 15.08 22.20 26.43
C GLN A 270 14.09 21.65 25.39
N TRP A 271 14.52 21.55 24.12
CA TRP A 271 13.69 20.99 23.04
C TRP A 271 13.48 19.48 23.16
N LEU A 272 14.34 18.78 23.91
CA LEU A 272 14.21 17.34 24.21
C LEU A 272 13.34 17.07 25.45
N GLY A 273 12.73 18.11 26.02
CA GLY A 273 11.98 18.06 27.26
C GLY A 273 12.78 18.54 28.47
N ALA A 274 12.11 18.62 29.62
CA ALA A 274 12.72 19.09 30.88
C ALA A 274 13.80 18.14 31.42
N THR A 275 13.73 16.87 31.04
CA THR A 275 14.71 15.83 31.40
C THR A 275 15.28 15.21 30.15
N GLN A 276 16.59 14.97 30.16
CA GLN A 276 17.29 14.31 29.07
C GLN A 276 16.65 12.94 28.74
N PRO A 277 16.42 12.61 27.45
CA PRO A 277 15.84 11.34 27.06
C PRO A 277 16.76 10.16 27.44
N PRO A 278 16.22 8.99 27.85
CA PRO A 278 17.03 7.84 28.27
C PRO A 278 17.95 7.27 27.18
N TRP A 279 17.59 7.46 25.91
CA TRP A 279 18.37 6.98 24.77
C TRP A 279 19.62 7.85 24.52
N LEU A 280 19.62 9.12 24.94
CA LEU A 280 20.76 10.02 24.77
C LEU A 280 21.82 9.72 25.84
N THR A 281 22.55 8.64 25.68
CA THR A 281 23.67 8.30 26.58
C THR A 281 24.93 9.08 26.20
N GLY A 282 25.92 9.14 27.10
CA GLY A 282 27.18 9.86 26.84
C GLY A 282 27.96 9.34 25.61
N SER A 283 27.75 8.10 25.20
CA SER A 283 28.39 7.49 24.02
C SER A 283 27.44 7.35 22.82
N TRP A 284 26.17 7.75 22.93
CA TRP A 284 25.16 7.51 21.90
C TRP A 284 25.53 8.18 20.58
N LEU A 285 25.88 9.47 20.62
CA LEU A 285 26.19 10.21 19.40
C LEU A 285 27.48 9.70 18.75
N GLU A 286 28.50 9.42 19.56
CA GLU A 286 29.74 8.84 19.06
C GLU A 286 29.51 7.48 18.38
N SER A 287 28.69 6.62 19.00
CA SER A 287 28.37 5.30 18.45
C SER A 287 27.61 5.44 17.12
N LEU A 288 26.67 6.38 17.05
CA LEU A 288 25.87 6.65 15.85
C LEU A 288 26.74 7.13 14.67
N THR A 289 27.63 8.10 14.91
CA THR A 289 28.47 8.67 13.84
C THR A 289 29.61 7.73 13.44
N ARG A 290 30.22 7.02 14.40
CA ARG A 290 31.27 6.03 14.13
C ARG A 290 30.73 4.78 13.42
N GLY A 291 29.50 4.37 13.77
CA GLY A 291 28.80 3.24 13.15
C GLY A 291 28.11 3.56 11.82
N ALA A 292 28.06 4.82 11.40
CA ALA A 292 27.25 5.26 10.27
C ALA A 292 27.56 4.55 8.94
N ALA A 293 28.83 4.20 8.68
CA ALA A 293 29.22 3.48 7.47
C ALA A 293 28.70 2.03 7.46
N LEU A 294 28.69 1.37 8.62
CA LEU A 294 28.11 0.03 8.78
C LEU A 294 26.59 0.07 8.67
N ASP A 295 25.96 1.07 9.30
CA ASP A 295 24.51 1.30 9.20
C ASP A 295 24.09 1.59 7.76
N PHE A 296 24.92 2.28 6.98
CA PHE A 296 24.68 2.57 5.57
C PHE A 296 24.62 1.27 4.75
N ASP A 297 25.59 0.38 4.93
CA ASP A 297 25.58 -0.94 4.27
C ASP A 297 24.37 -1.77 4.72
N ALA A 298 24.08 -1.79 6.04
CA ALA A 298 22.94 -2.50 6.60
C ALA A 298 21.59 -2.00 6.06
N ALA A 299 21.46 -0.71 5.76
CA ALA A 299 20.26 -0.15 5.14
C ALA A 299 19.97 -0.75 3.75
N LEU A 300 20.98 -1.27 3.04
CA LEU A 300 20.80 -1.97 1.76
C LEU A 300 20.36 -3.42 1.91
N GLY A 301 20.37 -3.99 3.13
CA GLY A 301 20.03 -5.38 3.41
C GLY A 301 18.70 -5.83 2.80
N ARG A 302 17.64 -5.04 2.99
CA ARG A 302 16.32 -5.39 2.46
C ARG A 302 16.25 -5.43 0.93
N TRP A 303 16.97 -4.54 0.25
CA TRP A 303 17.06 -4.57 -1.21
C TRP A 303 17.79 -5.83 -1.68
N ARG A 304 18.86 -6.24 -0.98
CA ARG A 304 19.59 -7.49 -1.26
C ARG A 304 18.69 -8.70 -1.10
N GLU A 305 17.96 -8.79 0.01
CA GLU A 305 16.99 -9.86 0.29
C GLU A 305 15.91 -9.95 -0.78
N LEU A 306 15.35 -8.80 -1.20
CA LEU A 306 14.31 -8.76 -2.24
C LEU A 306 14.86 -9.21 -3.59
N LEU A 307 16.05 -8.75 -3.98
CA LEU A 307 16.67 -9.13 -5.25
C LEU A 307 17.01 -10.62 -5.26
N GLU A 308 17.55 -11.14 -4.16
CA GLU A 308 17.84 -12.57 -3.99
C GLU A 308 16.58 -13.43 -4.06
N ALA A 309 15.50 -13.02 -3.40
CA ALA A 309 14.22 -13.72 -3.48
C ALA A 309 13.67 -13.75 -4.92
N VAL A 310 13.80 -12.64 -5.66
CA VAL A 310 13.39 -12.56 -7.07
C VAL A 310 14.27 -13.43 -7.98
N ASP A 311 15.59 -13.41 -7.78
CA ASP A 311 16.53 -14.26 -8.51
C ASP A 311 16.24 -15.76 -8.26
N GLY A 312 15.93 -16.11 -7.01
CA GLY A 312 15.47 -17.45 -6.64
C GLY A 312 14.19 -17.87 -7.37
N GLN A 313 13.20 -16.98 -7.49
CA GLN A 313 11.97 -17.22 -8.25
C GLN A 313 12.24 -17.41 -9.75
N ILE A 314 13.14 -16.62 -10.34
CA ILE A 314 13.56 -16.76 -11.74
C ILE A 314 14.20 -18.13 -11.96
N ASN A 315 15.18 -18.49 -11.13
CA ASN A 315 15.90 -19.76 -11.23
C ASN A 315 14.96 -20.95 -11.06
N GLN A 316 14.04 -20.91 -10.10
CA GLN A 316 13.05 -21.97 -9.92
C GLN A 316 12.10 -22.08 -11.13
N SER A 317 11.63 -20.95 -11.65
CA SER A 317 10.72 -20.95 -12.82
C SER A 317 11.42 -21.48 -14.08
N LEU A 318 12.71 -21.19 -14.27
CA LEU A 318 13.51 -21.75 -15.36
C LEU A 318 13.72 -23.27 -15.21
N LYS A 319 13.97 -23.76 -13.99
CA LYS A 319 14.03 -25.20 -13.68
C LYS A 319 12.69 -25.89 -14.00
N ASP A 320 11.57 -25.31 -13.57
CA ASP A 320 10.22 -25.83 -13.83
C ASP A 320 9.96 -25.92 -15.36
N LEU A 321 10.32 -24.88 -16.12
CA LEU A 321 10.12 -24.84 -17.57
C LEU A 321 11.03 -25.82 -18.34
N GLY A 322 12.22 -26.10 -17.81
CA GLY A 322 13.13 -27.11 -18.34
C GLY A 322 12.66 -28.55 -18.12
N ASN A 323 11.70 -28.78 -17.21
CA ASN A 323 11.13 -30.11 -16.99
C ASN A 323 10.14 -30.48 -18.12
N HIS A 324 10.50 -31.46 -18.94
CA HIS A 324 9.65 -31.92 -20.04
C HIS A 324 8.41 -32.70 -19.59
N ALA A 325 8.37 -33.19 -18.33
CA ALA A 325 7.24 -33.92 -17.76
C ALA A 325 6.16 -32.98 -17.18
N LEU A 326 6.36 -31.66 -17.22
CA LEU A 326 5.44 -30.70 -16.64
C LEU A 326 4.12 -30.64 -17.43
N SER A 327 2.99 -30.56 -16.73
CA SER A 327 1.69 -30.38 -17.40
C SER A 327 1.61 -29.04 -18.12
N GLU A 328 0.79 -28.94 -19.16
CA GLU A 328 0.60 -27.67 -19.91
C GLU A 328 0.11 -26.53 -19.00
N ARG A 329 -0.73 -26.87 -18.01
CA ARG A 329 -1.22 -25.91 -17.01
C ARG A 329 -0.09 -25.39 -16.13
N ASP A 330 0.77 -26.28 -15.65
CA ASP A 330 1.90 -25.90 -14.79
C ASP A 330 2.96 -25.13 -15.57
N ARG A 331 3.13 -25.45 -16.87
CA ARG A 331 4.03 -24.72 -17.77
C ARG A 331 3.57 -23.28 -17.96
N GLN A 332 2.27 -23.06 -18.20
CA GLN A 332 1.70 -21.72 -18.27
C GLN A 332 1.81 -20.95 -16.94
N ALA A 333 1.64 -21.65 -15.81
CA ALA A 333 1.82 -21.05 -14.49
C ALA A 333 3.30 -20.67 -14.22
N ALA A 334 4.26 -21.51 -14.63
CA ALA A 334 5.69 -21.23 -14.54
C ALA A 334 6.11 -20.05 -15.43
N ASP A 335 5.62 -20.00 -16.67
CA ASP A 335 5.87 -18.87 -17.58
C ASP A 335 5.32 -17.54 -17.03
N THR A 336 4.12 -17.58 -16.45
CA THR A 336 3.51 -16.39 -15.81
C THR A 336 4.34 -15.91 -14.61
N ARG A 337 4.82 -16.85 -13.77
CA ARG A 337 5.72 -16.56 -12.64
C ARG A 337 7.03 -15.94 -13.11
N LEU A 338 7.65 -16.51 -14.15
CA LEU A 338 8.90 -15.99 -14.73
C LEU A 338 8.74 -14.56 -15.25
N ARG A 339 7.67 -14.28 -16.01
CA ARG A 339 7.38 -12.93 -16.51
C ARG A 339 7.20 -11.92 -15.38
N ALA A 340 6.48 -12.29 -14.33
CA ALA A 340 6.28 -11.44 -13.16
C ALA A 340 7.61 -11.19 -12.40
N ALA A 341 8.43 -12.22 -12.20
CA ALA A 341 9.71 -12.11 -11.51
C ALA A 341 10.71 -11.24 -12.28
N ARG A 342 10.80 -11.38 -13.61
CA ARG A 342 11.63 -10.50 -14.45
C ARG A 342 11.20 -9.04 -14.37
N MET A 343 9.89 -8.77 -14.34
CA MET A 343 9.39 -7.40 -14.16
C MET A 343 9.79 -6.82 -12.79
N GLN A 344 9.70 -7.61 -11.72
CA GLN A 344 10.17 -7.22 -10.40
C GLN A 344 11.69 -6.94 -10.38
N GLN A 345 12.49 -7.80 -11.00
CA GLN A 345 13.93 -7.61 -11.13
C GLN A 345 14.26 -6.29 -11.83
N GLN A 346 13.60 -5.99 -12.95
CA GLN A 346 13.77 -4.73 -13.67
C GLN A 346 13.41 -3.49 -12.82
N LEU A 347 12.40 -3.59 -11.94
CA LEU A 347 12.04 -2.53 -11.01
C LEU A 347 13.11 -2.32 -9.94
N LEU A 348 13.58 -3.41 -9.32
CA LEU A 348 14.63 -3.40 -8.29
C LEU A 348 15.96 -2.86 -8.81
N LEU A 349 16.29 -3.18 -10.06
CA LEU A 349 17.48 -2.69 -10.76
C LEU A 349 17.29 -1.28 -11.36
N ALA A 350 16.08 -0.72 -11.27
CA ALA A 350 15.73 0.57 -11.84
C ALA A 350 16.08 0.71 -13.33
N ASP A 351 15.85 -0.36 -14.11
CA ASP A 351 16.25 -0.46 -15.52
C ASP A 351 15.12 -0.25 -16.53
N LYS A 352 13.98 0.31 -16.10
CA LYS A 352 12.85 0.59 -17.00
C LYS A 352 13.27 1.51 -18.17
N PRO A 353 13.26 1.03 -19.43
CA PRO A 353 13.49 1.88 -20.60
C PRO A 353 12.36 2.89 -20.74
N GLY A 354 12.69 4.15 -21.05
CA GLY A 354 11.70 5.21 -21.31
C GLY A 354 11.04 5.83 -20.07
N SER A 355 11.35 5.31 -18.88
CA SER A 355 10.88 5.91 -17.65
C SER A 355 11.80 7.07 -17.26
N ARG A 356 11.45 8.30 -17.65
CA ARG A 356 11.95 9.54 -17.02
C ARG A 356 11.51 9.65 -15.53
N ASN A 357 11.12 8.53 -14.89
CA ASN A 357 10.45 8.53 -13.58
C ASN A 357 11.44 8.82 -12.45
N ASN A 358 11.27 9.99 -11.86
CA ASN A 358 11.81 10.37 -10.56
C ASN A 358 11.11 9.65 -9.37
N ASN A 359 10.24 8.66 -9.65
CA ASN A 359 9.32 8.06 -8.68
C ASN A 359 9.58 6.56 -8.40
N ASN A 360 10.75 6.04 -8.80
CA ASN A 360 11.13 4.68 -8.42
C ASN A 360 11.57 4.65 -6.94
N ASP A 361 10.88 3.87 -6.11
CA ASP A 361 11.22 3.63 -4.70
C ASP A 361 12.63 3.03 -4.52
N PHE A 362 13.22 2.47 -5.58
CA PHE A 362 14.59 1.94 -5.60
C PHE A 362 15.64 2.91 -6.17
N SER A 363 15.30 4.19 -6.33
CA SER A 363 16.32 5.23 -6.49
C SER A 363 17.08 5.43 -5.18
N THR A 364 18.39 5.64 -5.21
CA THR A 364 19.27 5.54 -4.04
C THR A 364 18.82 6.37 -2.84
N TYR A 365 18.64 7.68 -3.02
CA TYR A 365 18.26 8.58 -1.91
C TYR A 365 16.85 8.28 -1.38
N ARG A 366 15.90 7.98 -2.26
CA ARG A 366 14.53 7.62 -1.88
C ARG A 366 14.49 6.29 -1.14
N TYR A 367 15.28 5.32 -1.59
CA TYR A 367 15.43 4.04 -0.95
C TYR A 367 16.01 4.21 0.45
N LEU A 368 17.13 4.91 0.61
CA LEU A 368 17.74 5.18 1.92
C LEU A 368 16.77 5.90 2.87
N ALA A 369 16.00 6.87 2.36
CA ALA A 369 14.96 7.54 3.13
C ALA A 369 13.84 6.56 3.55
N SER A 370 13.42 5.67 2.66
CA SER A 370 12.40 4.65 2.96
C SER A 370 12.87 3.61 3.98
N GLN A 371 14.18 3.35 4.07
CA GLN A 371 14.76 2.47 5.08
C GLN A 371 15.02 3.18 6.42
N GLY A 372 14.74 4.48 6.52
CA GLY A 372 14.99 5.27 7.74
C GLY A 372 16.46 5.63 7.96
N PHE A 373 17.32 5.46 6.94
CA PHE A 373 18.72 5.88 7.04
C PHE A 373 18.85 7.41 6.99
N MET A 374 17.99 8.07 6.21
CA MET A 374 17.97 9.53 6.05
C MET A 374 16.54 10.06 6.10
N PRO A 375 16.32 11.37 6.33
CA PRO A 375 14.99 11.94 6.40
C PRO A 375 14.26 11.82 5.06
N GLY A 376 12.96 11.52 5.12
CA GLY A 376 12.10 11.36 3.95
C GLY A 376 10.74 12.02 4.15
N TYR A 377 10.03 12.29 3.04
CA TYR A 377 8.73 12.99 3.05
C TYR A 377 7.65 12.22 3.83
N ASN A 378 7.64 10.90 3.64
CA ASN A 378 6.97 10.00 4.56
C ASN A 378 8.07 9.50 5.50
N PHE A 379 8.07 9.95 6.73
CA PHE A 379 8.78 9.25 7.79
C PHE A 379 7.96 7.98 8.10
N PRO A 380 8.34 6.77 7.61
CA PRO A 380 8.14 5.63 8.49
C PRO A 380 9.28 4.61 8.45
N ARG A 381 9.63 4.14 9.65
CA ARG A 381 9.64 2.73 10.09
C ARG A 381 9.46 1.66 8.98
N LEU A 382 10.43 1.48 8.08
CA LEU A 382 10.57 0.29 7.21
C LEU A 382 9.25 -0.17 6.54
N PRO A 383 8.72 0.55 5.53
CA PRO A 383 7.38 0.34 4.99
C PRO A 383 7.21 -1.07 4.39
N LEU A 384 6.01 -1.63 4.44
CA LEU A 384 5.68 -2.83 3.68
C LEU A 384 5.47 -2.48 2.21
N MET A 385 5.81 -3.40 1.32
CA MET A 385 5.71 -3.22 -0.13
C MET A 385 4.83 -4.31 -0.72
N ALA A 386 3.97 -3.94 -1.67
CA ALA A 386 3.17 -4.87 -2.47
C ALA A 386 3.49 -4.67 -3.95
N TYR A 387 3.84 -5.75 -4.65
CA TYR A 387 4.03 -5.72 -6.10
C TYR A 387 2.67 -5.82 -6.79
N ILE A 388 2.38 -4.84 -7.65
CA ILE A 388 1.19 -4.79 -8.50
C ILE A 388 1.60 -5.08 -9.94
N PRO A 389 1.13 -6.18 -10.55
CA PRO A 389 1.39 -6.44 -11.96
C PRO A 389 0.64 -5.40 -12.82
N GLY A 390 1.33 -4.86 -13.82
CA GLY A 390 0.73 -3.89 -14.74
C GLY A 390 -0.38 -4.54 -15.58
N THR A 391 -1.39 -3.76 -15.94
CA THR A 391 -2.45 -4.20 -16.87
C THR A 391 -2.05 -3.97 -18.32
N ARG A 392 -2.74 -4.65 -19.26
CA ARG A 392 -2.56 -4.43 -20.71
C ARG A 392 -2.73 -2.97 -21.15
N GLU A 393 -3.57 -2.21 -20.44
CA GLU A 393 -3.83 -0.78 -20.72
C GLU A 393 -2.78 0.17 -20.12
N GLN A 394 -1.96 -0.28 -19.16
CA GLN A 394 -0.93 0.55 -18.56
C GLN A 394 0.37 0.44 -19.35
N VAL A 395 0.70 1.49 -20.10
CA VAL A 395 1.99 1.67 -20.76
C VAL A 395 3.05 1.95 -19.70
N GLY A 396 3.57 0.91 -19.06
CA GLY A 396 4.56 1.06 -17.99
C GLY A 396 4.93 -0.19 -17.20
N GLY A 397 4.21 -1.31 -17.37
CA GLY A 397 4.47 -2.56 -16.64
C GLY A 397 4.11 -2.50 -15.15
N GLY A 398 4.52 -3.51 -14.37
CA GLY A 398 4.24 -3.56 -12.92
C GLY A 398 4.88 -2.43 -12.10
N THR A 399 4.40 -2.25 -10.87
CA THR A 399 4.86 -1.24 -9.91
C THR A 399 4.86 -1.79 -8.47
N TYR A 400 5.58 -1.13 -7.56
CA TYR A 400 5.48 -1.39 -6.13
C TYR A 400 4.65 -0.31 -5.46
N ILE A 401 3.81 -0.71 -4.51
CA ILE A 401 3.08 0.19 -3.62
C ILE A 401 3.64 0.04 -2.22
N THR A 402 3.92 1.15 -1.55
CA THR A 402 4.44 1.18 -0.19
C THR A 402 3.40 1.64 0.82
N ARG A 403 3.44 1.04 2.03
CA ARG A 403 2.59 1.40 3.17
C ARG A 403 3.36 1.37 4.48
N PRO A 404 3.08 2.30 5.42
CA PRO A 404 3.57 2.17 6.79
C PRO A 404 3.16 0.82 7.40
N ARG A 405 4.02 0.18 8.20
CA ARG A 405 3.81 -1.18 8.73
C ARG A 405 2.46 -1.40 9.40
N PHE A 406 2.04 -0.47 10.26
CA PHE A 406 0.79 -0.59 11.03
C PHE A 406 -0.47 -0.65 10.14
N VAL A 407 -0.45 -0.01 8.97
CA VAL A 407 -1.52 -0.10 7.96
C VAL A 407 -1.29 -1.30 7.05
N GLY A 408 -0.06 -1.43 6.56
CA GLY A 408 0.33 -2.40 5.53
C GLY A 408 0.09 -3.85 5.95
N ILE A 409 0.20 -4.20 7.23
CA ILE A 409 -0.07 -5.57 7.69
C ILE A 409 -1.52 -5.98 7.39
N SER A 410 -2.47 -5.05 7.56
CA SER A 410 -3.89 -5.29 7.25
C SER A 410 -4.19 -5.16 5.74
N GLU A 411 -3.65 -4.14 5.08
CA GLU A 411 -3.92 -3.87 3.66
C GLU A 411 -3.25 -4.89 2.72
N PHE A 412 -2.03 -5.31 3.04
CA PHE A 412 -1.25 -6.27 2.25
C PHE A 412 -1.29 -7.68 2.81
N GLY A 413 -2.20 -7.94 3.76
CA GLY A 413 -2.44 -9.27 4.30
C GLY A 413 -2.90 -10.26 3.21
N PRO A 414 -2.69 -11.57 3.40
CA PRO A 414 -3.17 -12.58 2.46
C PRO A 414 -4.66 -12.43 2.18
N HIS A 415 -5.03 -12.50 0.91
CA HIS A 415 -6.41 -12.33 0.42
C HIS A 415 -7.04 -10.94 0.58
N SER A 416 -6.32 -9.95 1.11
CA SER A 416 -6.75 -8.56 1.07
C SER A 416 -6.88 -8.06 -0.37
N LEU A 417 -7.79 -7.11 -0.57
CA LEU A 417 -8.02 -6.46 -1.86
C LEU A 417 -7.25 -5.14 -1.90
N ILE A 418 -6.51 -4.92 -2.98
CA ILE A 418 -5.80 -3.67 -3.26
C ILE A 418 -6.45 -3.04 -4.48
N TYR A 419 -6.86 -1.78 -4.36
CA TYR A 419 -7.35 -0.98 -5.47
C TYR A 419 -6.22 -0.09 -5.98
N HIS A 420 -5.93 -0.16 -7.27
CA HIS A 420 -4.89 0.63 -7.90
C HIS A 420 -5.23 0.89 -9.37
N GLU A 421 -5.22 2.16 -9.77
CA GLU A 421 -5.45 2.65 -11.13
C GLU A 421 -6.75 2.09 -11.76
N GLY A 422 -7.83 2.08 -10.97
CA GLY A 422 -9.15 1.59 -11.38
C GLY A 422 -9.28 0.06 -11.39
N ASN A 423 -8.21 -0.68 -11.10
CA ASN A 423 -8.20 -2.13 -11.05
C ASN A 423 -8.27 -2.65 -9.61
N THR A 424 -8.82 -3.86 -9.46
CA THR A 424 -8.87 -4.58 -8.18
C THR A 424 -7.90 -5.76 -8.23
N TYR A 425 -6.95 -5.77 -7.29
CA TYR A 425 -5.97 -6.83 -7.12
C TYR A 425 -6.25 -7.59 -5.82
N LYS A 426 -5.92 -8.89 -5.80
CA LYS A 426 -6.03 -9.73 -4.60
C LYS A 426 -4.65 -10.22 -4.22
N VAL A 427 -4.26 -10.01 -2.96
CA VAL A 427 -2.99 -10.50 -2.42
C VAL A 427 -3.01 -12.03 -2.41
N LYS A 428 -2.05 -12.64 -3.10
CA LYS A 428 -1.91 -14.11 -3.20
C LYS A 428 -0.89 -14.70 -2.24
N GLY A 429 0.04 -13.91 -1.73
CA GLY A 429 1.10 -14.37 -0.84
C GLY A 429 2.09 -13.26 -0.55
N ALA A 430 3.04 -13.55 0.33
CA ALA A 430 4.17 -12.69 0.66
C ALA A 430 5.44 -13.20 -0.04
N LEU A 431 6.30 -12.29 -0.50
CA LEU A 431 7.69 -12.63 -0.74
C LEU A 431 8.38 -12.69 0.61
N LEU A 432 8.84 -13.88 0.99
CA LEU A 432 9.64 -14.08 2.19
C LEU A 432 11.08 -14.25 1.76
N GLY A 433 11.99 -13.63 2.51
CA GLY A 433 13.42 -13.89 2.34
C GLY A 433 13.68 -15.37 2.56
N LEU A 434 14.63 -15.93 1.80
CA LEU A 434 15.22 -17.21 2.13
C LEU A 434 16.01 -17.01 3.42
N GLN A 435 15.42 -17.28 4.57
CA GLN A 435 16.22 -17.43 5.79
C GLN A 435 17.05 -18.72 5.64
N ASP A 436 18.29 -18.69 6.13
CA ASP A 436 19.37 -19.67 5.91
C ASP A 436 18.99 -21.16 6.17
N ASN A 437 17.84 -21.44 6.77
CA ASN A 437 17.41 -22.79 7.13
C ASN A 437 16.50 -23.51 6.10
N ALA A 438 16.10 -22.88 4.99
CA ALA A 438 15.13 -23.48 4.06
C ALA A 438 15.72 -24.26 2.87
N VAL A 439 17.05 -24.30 2.69
CA VAL A 439 17.68 -24.87 1.48
C VAL A 439 17.92 -26.39 1.58
N ALA A 440 17.85 -27.00 2.76
CA ALA A 440 18.27 -28.39 2.95
C ALA A 440 17.26 -29.47 2.54
N ALA A 441 15.96 -29.17 2.36
CA ALA A 441 14.92 -30.20 2.31
C ALA A 441 14.05 -30.27 1.05
N GLY A 442 14.35 -29.51 -0.02
CA GLY A 442 13.58 -29.55 -1.28
C GLY A 442 12.09 -29.15 -1.14
N THR A 443 11.68 -28.74 0.05
CA THR A 443 10.38 -28.17 0.40
C THR A 443 10.69 -26.91 1.19
N ALA A 444 10.37 -25.74 0.64
CA ALA A 444 10.54 -24.48 1.33
C ALA A 444 9.47 -24.40 2.44
N THR A 445 9.75 -24.99 3.59
CA THR A 445 9.00 -24.72 4.81
C THR A 445 9.37 -23.31 5.30
N LEU A 446 8.37 -22.59 5.79
CA LEU A 446 8.62 -21.30 6.41
C LEU A 446 9.50 -21.50 7.63
N ALA A 447 10.53 -20.68 7.78
CA ALA A 447 11.29 -20.63 9.03
C ALA A 447 10.32 -20.18 10.13
N THR A 448 9.94 -21.12 10.99
CA THR A 448 9.13 -20.88 12.18
C THR A 448 10.07 -20.74 13.36
N GLN A 449 9.84 -19.73 14.20
CA GLN A 449 10.45 -19.66 15.52
C GLN A 449 9.38 -19.94 16.58
N ASP A 450 9.78 -20.54 17.68
CA ASP A 450 8.90 -20.69 18.82
C ASP A 450 8.69 -19.35 19.51
N ALA A 451 7.46 -19.13 19.98
CA ALA A 451 7.07 -17.94 20.71
C ALA A 451 6.25 -18.35 21.93
N LEU A 452 6.63 -17.83 23.11
CA LEU A 452 5.91 -18.03 24.35
C LEU A 452 5.44 -16.67 24.88
N VAL A 453 4.14 -16.52 25.10
CA VAL A 453 3.56 -15.27 25.63
C VAL A 453 3.28 -15.44 27.11
N CYS A 454 3.83 -14.55 27.93
CA CYS A 454 3.60 -14.55 29.37
C CYS A 454 2.10 -14.34 29.65
N GLY A 455 1.47 -15.28 30.37
CA GLY A 455 0.06 -15.19 30.72
C GLY A 455 -0.29 -14.04 31.69
N ALA A 456 0.71 -13.48 32.40
CA ALA A 456 0.49 -12.40 33.37
C ALA A 456 0.61 -11.01 32.75
N CYS A 457 1.70 -10.73 32.00
CA CYS A 457 1.97 -9.39 31.46
C CYS A 457 1.82 -9.28 29.94
N GLY A 458 1.61 -10.38 29.22
CA GLY A 458 1.49 -10.40 27.76
C GLY A 458 2.81 -10.20 27.01
N HIS A 459 3.96 -10.18 27.71
CA HIS A 459 5.27 -10.10 27.07
C HIS A 459 5.54 -11.35 26.22
N ALA A 460 5.98 -11.15 24.98
CA ALA A 460 6.28 -12.23 24.04
C ALA A 460 7.77 -12.57 24.05
N HIS A 461 8.09 -13.81 24.39
CA HIS A 461 9.41 -14.41 24.33
C HIS A 461 9.58 -15.12 22.98
N LEU A 462 10.64 -14.82 22.25
CA LEU A 462 10.83 -15.24 20.86
C LEU A 462 12.15 -16.01 20.72
N GLY A 463 12.15 -17.11 19.96
CA GLY A 463 13.35 -17.93 19.75
C GLY A 463 13.84 -18.55 21.06
N ASP A 464 15.15 -18.51 21.32
CA ASP A 464 15.76 -19.05 22.55
C ASP A 464 15.15 -18.47 23.84
N ALA A 465 14.61 -17.24 23.78
CA ALA A 465 13.95 -16.63 24.94
C ALA A 465 12.66 -17.36 25.33
N ALA A 466 12.04 -18.14 24.43
CA ALA A 466 10.86 -18.95 24.72
C ALA A 466 11.20 -20.17 25.61
N GLU A 467 12.48 -20.51 25.78
CA GLU A 467 12.93 -21.57 26.67
C GLU A 467 13.07 -21.12 28.13
N LEU A 468 13.04 -19.80 28.39
CA LEU A 468 13.17 -19.25 29.73
C LEU A 468 12.07 -19.75 30.67
N GLU A 469 12.45 -20.06 31.90
CA GLU A 469 11.50 -20.46 32.95
C GLU A 469 10.76 -19.27 33.56
N LEU A 470 11.39 -18.08 33.54
CA LEU A 470 10.84 -16.84 34.10
C LEU A 470 10.70 -15.77 33.03
N CYS A 471 9.63 -14.99 33.13
CA CYS A 471 9.42 -13.86 32.25
C CYS A 471 10.49 -12.80 32.50
N CYS A 472 11.34 -12.50 31.51
CA CYS A 472 12.34 -11.44 31.57
C CYS A 472 11.77 -10.03 31.84
N HIS A 473 10.45 -9.82 31.66
CA HIS A 473 9.81 -8.55 31.95
C HIS A 473 9.25 -8.46 33.38
N CYS A 474 8.53 -9.49 33.85
CA CYS A 474 7.79 -9.43 35.13
C CYS A 474 8.19 -10.51 36.15
N GLY A 475 9.14 -11.39 35.83
CA GLY A 475 9.64 -12.44 36.72
C GLY A 475 8.66 -13.59 36.98
N THR A 476 7.50 -13.62 36.32
CA THR A 476 6.50 -14.67 36.51
C THR A 476 6.95 -15.98 35.82
N PRO A 477 6.71 -17.15 36.43
CA PRO A 477 6.95 -18.44 35.77
C PRO A 477 6.21 -18.55 34.44
N LEU A 478 6.93 -18.91 33.40
CA LEU A 478 6.45 -19.03 32.02
C LEU A 478 5.88 -20.41 31.71
N LYS A 479 6.29 -21.43 32.48
CA LYS A 479 5.78 -22.81 32.43
C LYS A 479 5.22 -23.17 33.80
N LEU A 480 4.01 -23.71 33.84
CA LEU A 480 3.41 -24.40 35.00
C LEU A 480 3.47 -25.90 34.76
#